data_AF-A0A093ZB53-F1
#
_entry.id   AF-A0A093ZB53-F1
#
_cell.length_a   1.000
_cell.length_b   1.000
_cell.length_c   1.000
_cell.angle_alpha   90.00
_cell.angle_beta   90.00
_cell.angle_gamma   90.00
#
_symmetry.space_group_name_H-M   'P 1'
#
loop_
_entity.id
_entity.type
_entity.pdbx_description
1 polymer ?
#
loop_
_entity_poly.entity_id
_entity_poly.type
_entity_poly.pdbx_seq_one_letter_code
_entity_poly.pdbx_strand_id
1 'polypeptide(L)'
;MAALRCHQALRYTVSGAAPYLRAPQRRWAQVHDIRFLVTHAQPDRVLEKYKDKLAKKAKEEGLSDVNELKEAYKDKITELKKKPATPVGTIDGRPPPAPEAIQEAAAKSPFPAPPPPPQAQSSKSRTPGVRTLSTYLDVAKTRELPQKEIEVLWRLRHASNP
;
A
#
# COMPACT_ATOMS: atom_id res chain seq x y z
N MET A 1 5.86 32.00 -86.40
CA MET A 1 4.43 32.32 -86.16
C MET A 1 3.96 31.41 -85.04
N ALA A 2 3.77 31.91 -83.82
CA ALA A 2 2.48 32.43 -83.30
C ALA A 2 1.38 31.35 -83.35
N ALA A 3 0.59 31.05 -82.32
CA ALA A 3 0.47 31.57 -80.97
C ALA A 3 -0.38 30.58 -80.14
N LEU A 4 -0.14 30.59 -78.82
CA LEU A 4 -1.07 30.43 -77.69
C LEU A 4 -2.39 29.65 -77.91
N ARG A 5 -2.64 28.71 -76.99
CA ARG A 5 -3.87 28.71 -76.19
C ARG A 5 -3.70 27.89 -74.92
N CYS A 6 -3.84 28.60 -73.79
CA CYS A 6 -4.03 28.09 -72.45
C CYS A 6 -5.13 27.03 -72.41
N HIS A 7 -4.99 26.01 -71.56
CA HIS A 7 -6.09 25.65 -70.66
C HIS A 7 -5.54 25.10 -69.35
N GLN A 8 -5.73 25.94 -68.34
CA GLN A 8 -5.61 25.64 -66.93
C GLN A 8 -6.74 24.67 -66.56
N ALA A 9 -6.40 23.41 -66.27
CA ALA A 9 -7.31 22.49 -65.60
C ALA A 9 -6.79 22.26 -64.18
N LEU A 10 -7.27 23.09 -63.26
CA LEU A 10 -7.21 22.85 -61.83
C LEU A 10 -7.91 21.52 -61.54
N ARG A 11 -7.15 20.43 -61.44
CA ARG A 11 -7.63 19.21 -60.78
C ARG A 11 -7.23 19.32 -59.33
N TYR A 12 -8.15 19.86 -58.54
CA TYR A 12 -8.14 19.74 -57.09
C TYR A 12 -8.03 18.26 -56.73
N THR A 13 -6.86 17.83 -56.27
CA THR A 13 -6.76 16.57 -55.52
C THR A 13 -7.46 16.82 -54.20
N VAL A 14 -8.70 16.32 -54.09
CA VAL A 14 -9.35 16.12 -52.80
C VAL A 14 -8.50 15.09 -52.06
N SER A 15 -7.51 15.57 -51.32
CA SER A 15 -6.85 14.80 -50.27
C SER A 15 -7.82 14.74 -49.10
N GLY A 16 -8.84 13.89 -49.25
CA GLY A 16 -9.67 13.45 -48.13
C GLY A 16 -8.81 12.59 -47.22
N ALA A 17 -8.00 13.22 -46.37
CA ALA A 17 -7.49 12.55 -45.20
C ALA A 17 -8.72 12.29 -44.32
N ALA A 18 -9.13 11.03 -44.18
CA ALA A 18 -10.08 10.62 -43.16
C ALA A 18 -9.35 10.56 -41.82
N PRO A 19 -9.59 11.46 -40.84
CA PRO A 19 -8.88 11.45 -39.57
C PRO A 19 -9.49 10.48 -38.54
N TYR A 20 -10.08 9.36 -38.97
CA TYR A 20 -10.81 8.49 -38.05
C TYR A 20 -10.79 7.05 -38.51
N LEU A 21 -9.67 6.35 -38.30
CA LEU A 21 -9.62 4.95 -37.85
C LEU A 21 -8.19 4.61 -37.38
N ARG A 22 -7.57 5.43 -36.51
CA ARG A 22 -6.49 4.92 -35.67
C ARG A 22 -7.15 4.10 -34.57
N ALA A 23 -7.27 2.79 -34.78
CA ALA A 23 -7.53 1.88 -33.67
C ALA A 23 -6.47 2.17 -32.58
N PRO A 24 -6.84 2.50 -31.33
CA PRO A 24 -5.85 2.70 -30.29
C PRO A 24 -5.11 1.39 -30.10
N GLN A 25 -3.81 1.38 -30.41
CA GLN A 25 -2.94 0.24 -30.16
C GLN A 25 -2.86 0.03 -28.64
N ARG A 26 -3.68 -0.89 -28.13
CA ARG A 26 -3.74 -1.22 -26.71
C ARG A 26 -2.46 -1.95 -26.33
N ARG A 27 -1.58 -1.29 -25.58
CA ARG A 27 -0.33 -1.87 -25.09
C ARG A 27 -0.62 -2.65 -23.80
N TRP A 28 -0.53 -3.96 -23.86
CA TRP A 28 -0.71 -4.90 -22.74
C TRP A 28 0.53 -4.99 -21.83
N ALA A 29 1.32 -3.93 -21.74
CA ALA A 29 2.51 -3.91 -20.90
C ALA A 29 2.20 -3.20 -19.59
N GLN A 30 2.06 -3.97 -18.51
CA GLN A 30 2.04 -3.42 -17.15
C GLN A 30 3.49 -3.30 -16.68
N VAL A 31 3.93 -2.07 -16.37
CA VAL A 31 5.22 -1.84 -15.73
C VAL A 31 5.15 -2.45 -14.33
N HIS A 32 5.83 -3.57 -14.14
CA HIS A 32 6.01 -4.16 -12.83
C HIS A 32 7.28 -3.59 -12.23
N ASP A 33 7.18 -3.06 -11.01
CA ASP A 33 8.34 -2.68 -10.23
C ASP A 33 9.16 -3.94 -9.92
N ILE A 34 10.28 -4.09 -10.63
CA ILE A 34 11.22 -5.23 -10.52
C ILE A 34 11.62 -5.46 -9.06
N ARG A 35 11.68 -4.39 -8.26
CA ARG A 35 11.96 -4.45 -6.83
C ARG A 35 11.05 -5.43 -6.11
N PHE A 36 9.73 -5.40 -6.36
CA PHE A 36 8.79 -6.31 -5.70
C PHE A 36 8.94 -7.75 -6.20
N LEU A 37 9.29 -7.93 -7.48
CA LEU A 37 9.49 -9.26 -8.05
C LEU A 37 10.74 -9.93 -7.46
N VAL A 38 11.83 -9.18 -7.30
CA VAL A 38 13.10 -9.68 -6.72
C VAL A 38 12.98 -9.93 -5.22
N THR A 39 12.29 -9.07 -4.47
CA THR A 39 12.18 -9.24 -3.01
C THR A 39 11.16 -10.29 -2.60
N HIS A 40 10.10 -10.52 -3.40
CA HIS A 40 9.07 -11.52 -3.12
C HIS A 40 9.28 -12.86 -3.83
N ALA A 41 10.28 -13.01 -4.70
CA ALA A 41 10.44 -14.21 -5.53
C ALA A 41 10.65 -15.53 -4.75
N GLN A 42 11.01 -15.50 -3.47
CA GLN A 42 11.45 -16.70 -2.75
C GLN A 42 10.83 -16.82 -1.35
N PRO A 43 9.50 -16.97 -1.23
CA PRO A 43 8.86 -17.21 0.06
C PRO A 43 9.36 -18.50 0.71
N ASP A 44 9.68 -19.53 -0.09
CA ASP A 44 10.13 -20.83 0.42
C ASP A 44 11.48 -20.74 1.14
N ARG A 45 12.44 -19.99 0.59
CA ARG A 45 13.73 -19.70 1.25
C ARG A 45 13.53 -19.01 2.60
N VAL A 46 12.51 -18.16 2.72
CA VAL A 46 12.20 -17.51 3.99
C VAL A 46 11.63 -18.54 4.97
N LEU A 47 10.67 -19.36 4.53
CA LEU A 47 10.07 -20.41 5.36
C LEU A 47 11.13 -21.40 5.88
N GLU A 48 12.05 -21.86 5.03
CA GLU A 48 13.16 -22.74 5.42
C GLU A 48 14.02 -22.13 6.52
N LYS A 49 14.45 -20.87 6.36
CA LYS A 49 15.22 -20.17 7.39
C LYS A 49 14.51 -20.11 8.73
N TYR A 50 13.18 -19.91 8.74
CA TYR A 50 12.42 -19.88 9.99
C TYR A 50 12.22 -21.28 10.59
N LYS A 51 12.08 -22.32 9.77
CA LYS A 51 12.09 -23.72 10.25
C LYS A 51 13.42 -24.05 10.93
N ASP A 52 14.54 -23.67 10.32
CA ASP A 52 15.87 -23.88 10.91
C ASP A 52 16.03 -23.14 12.24
N LYS A 53 15.52 -21.90 12.35
CA LYS A 53 15.54 -21.14 13.60
C LYS A 53 14.74 -21.83 14.70
N LEU A 54 13.56 -22.34 14.38
CA LEU A 54 12.74 -23.07 15.34
C LEU A 54 13.42 -24.38 15.76
N ALA A 55 14.03 -25.11 14.82
CA ALA A 55 14.79 -26.32 15.13
C ALA A 55 16.01 -26.03 16.02
N LYS A 56 16.73 -24.92 15.80
CA LYS A 56 17.82 -24.48 16.69
C LYS A 56 17.30 -24.15 18.09
N LYS A 57 16.18 -23.43 18.17
CA LYS A 57 15.55 -23.10 19.46
C LYS A 57 15.06 -24.33 20.21
N ALA A 58 14.48 -25.32 19.52
CA ALA A 58 14.10 -26.58 20.13
C ALA A 58 15.31 -27.28 20.76
N LYS A 59 16.43 -27.36 20.02
CA LYS A 59 17.68 -27.94 20.51
C LYS A 59 18.28 -27.19 21.70
N GLU A 60 18.24 -25.86 21.71
CA GLU A 60 18.72 -25.03 22.82
C GLU A 60 17.92 -25.27 24.11
N GLU A 61 16.62 -25.46 23.98
CA GLU A 61 15.69 -25.74 25.08
C GLU A 61 15.65 -27.25 25.44
N GLY A 62 16.44 -28.08 24.75
CA GLY A 62 16.51 -29.52 24.98
C GLY A 62 15.32 -30.33 24.47
N LEU A 63 14.46 -29.72 23.63
CA LEU A 63 13.30 -30.37 23.02
C LEU A 63 13.69 -31.04 21.70
N SER A 64 13.06 -32.18 21.42
CA SER A 64 13.42 -32.99 20.24
C SER A 64 12.71 -32.50 18.98
N ASP A 65 11.52 -31.92 19.13
CA ASP A 65 10.69 -31.48 18.01
C ASP A 65 10.14 -30.05 18.18
N VAL A 66 9.82 -29.42 17.05
CA VAL A 66 9.23 -28.07 16.99
C VAL A 66 7.82 -28.06 17.59
N ASN A 67 7.10 -29.18 17.55
CA ASN A 67 5.78 -29.30 18.17
C ASN A 67 5.86 -29.20 19.70
N GLU A 68 6.84 -29.84 20.32
CA GLU A 68 7.07 -29.76 21.76
C GLU A 68 7.44 -28.33 22.18
N LEU A 69 8.27 -27.64 21.38
CA LEU A 69 8.56 -26.22 21.60
C LEU A 69 7.30 -25.35 21.54
N LYS A 70 6.39 -25.65 20.63
CA LYS A 70 5.12 -24.92 20.53
C LYS A 70 4.21 -25.18 21.73
N GLU A 71 4.22 -26.39 22.28
CA GLU A 71 3.49 -26.74 23.50
C GLU A 71 4.06 -26.02 24.73
N ALA A 72 5.39 -26.02 24.88
CA ALA A 72 6.07 -25.32 25.97
C ALA A 72 5.77 -23.82 25.98
N TYR A 73 5.63 -23.20 24.81
CA TYR A 73 5.34 -21.77 24.66
C TYR A 73 3.86 -21.45 24.44
N LYS A 74 2.95 -22.42 24.59
CA LYS A 74 1.52 -22.27 24.29
C LYS A 74 0.87 -21.13 25.08
N ASP A 75 1.13 -21.04 26.37
CA ASP A 75 0.52 -20.04 27.24
C ASP A 75 0.96 -18.63 26.84
N LYS A 76 2.26 -18.42 26.62
CA LYS A 76 2.84 -17.17 26.11
C LYS A 76 2.23 -16.76 24.76
N ILE A 77 1.99 -17.72 23.86
CA ILE A 77 1.33 -17.45 22.57
C ILE A 77 -0.11 -16.99 22.80
N THR A 78 -0.86 -17.61 23.71
CA THR A 78 -2.25 -17.18 23.99
C THR A 78 -2.31 -15.78 24.60
N GLU A 79 -1.37 -15.43 25.49
CA GLU A 79 -1.28 -14.08 26.04
C GLU A 79 -0.98 -13.03 24.98
N LEU A 80 -0.01 -13.31 24.09
CA LEU A 80 0.34 -12.40 23.00
C LEU A 80 -0.79 -12.24 21.98
N LYS A 81 -1.60 -13.27 21.76
CA LYS A 81 -2.80 -13.20 20.91
C LYS A 81 -3.94 -12.40 21.54
N LYS A 82 -4.09 -12.45 22.86
CA LYS A 82 -5.12 -11.69 23.60
C LYS A 82 -4.77 -10.21 23.73
N LYS A 83 -3.48 -9.86 23.74
CA LYS A 83 -3.03 -8.46 23.65
C LYS A 83 -3.44 -7.92 22.26
N PRO A 84 -4.18 -6.79 22.19
CA PRO A 84 -4.66 -6.27 20.91
C PRO A 84 -3.48 -6.04 19.97
N ALA A 85 -3.54 -6.65 18.80
CA ALA A 85 -2.47 -6.61 17.81
C ALA A 85 -2.08 -5.16 17.53
N THR A 86 -0.81 -4.83 17.76
CA THR A 86 -0.21 -3.63 17.17
C THR A 86 -0.42 -3.69 15.65
N PRO A 87 -0.76 -2.57 15.00
CA PRO A 87 -1.13 -2.56 13.59
C PRO A 87 -0.01 -3.21 12.76
N VAL A 88 -0.45 -4.15 11.92
CA VAL A 88 0.32 -4.98 10.99
C VAL A 88 1.49 -4.18 10.40
N GLY A 89 2.72 -4.48 10.86
CA GLY A 89 3.94 -3.80 10.39
C GLY A 89 5.16 -3.93 11.29
N THR A 90 5.01 -4.19 12.60
CA THR A 90 6.15 -4.44 13.51
C THR A 90 6.52 -5.93 13.49
N ILE A 91 7.60 -6.27 12.80
CA ILE A 91 8.11 -7.65 12.66
C ILE A 91 8.92 -8.08 13.90
N ASP A 92 9.22 -7.19 14.83
CA ASP A 92 10.20 -7.47 15.91
C ASP A 92 9.73 -7.11 17.32
N GLY A 93 8.43 -7.00 17.61
CA GLY A 93 7.94 -6.68 18.97
C GLY A 93 8.54 -5.40 19.59
N ARG A 94 9.24 -4.59 18.78
CA ARG A 94 9.92 -3.38 19.18
C ARG A 94 8.90 -2.27 19.14
N PRO A 95 8.67 -1.54 20.26
CA PRO A 95 7.90 -0.30 20.19
C PRO A 95 8.58 0.60 19.13
N PRO A 96 7.83 1.37 18.33
CA PRO A 96 8.44 2.37 17.46
C PRO A 96 9.40 3.19 18.33
N PRO A 97 10.67 3.38 17.91
CA PRO A 97 11.64 4.09 18.73
C PRO A 97 11.03 5.44 19.10
N ALA A 98 10.93 5.70 20.41
CA ALA A 98 10.66 7.03 20.90
C ALA A 98 11.70 7.98 20.25
N PRO A 99 11.31 9.19 19.84
CA PRO A 99 12.18 10.10 19.09
C PRO A 99 13.49 10.45 19.81
N GLU A 100 13.57 10.22 21.12
CA GLU A 100 14.74 10.48 21.95
C GLU A 100 15.85 9.41 21.77
N ALA A 101 15.50 8.14 21.54
CA ALA A 101 16.48 7.05 21.40
C ALA A 101 17.21 7.03 20.04
N ILE A 102 16.75 7.83 19.06
CA ILE A 102 17.40 7.98 17.75
C ILE A 102 18.58 8.93 17.84
N GLN A 103 18.56 9.88 18.79
CA GLN A 103 19.61 10.91 18.92
C GLN A 103 20.92 10.34 19.47
N GLU A 104 20.85 9.40 20.42
CA GLU A 104 22.05 8.81 21.03
C GLU A 104 22.76 7.78 20.12
N ALA A 105 22.01 7.10 19.25
CA ALA A 105 22.58 6.14 18.29
C ALA A 105 23.15 6.80 17.02
N ALA A 106 22.68 8.01 16.67
CA ALA A 106 23.18 8.78 15.52
C ALA A 106 24.59 9.35 15.75
N ALA A 107 25.02 9.52 17.01
CA ALA A 107 26.35 10.06 17.33
C ALA A 107 27.52 9.09 17.03
N LYS A 108 27.25 7.82 16.68
CA LYS A 108 28.28 6.78 16.45
C LYS A 108 28.27 6.19 15.03
N SER A 109 27.44 6.70 14.11
CA SER A 109 27.31 6.15 12.76
C SER A 109 28.03 7.03 11.72
N PRO A 110 28.75 6.46 10.73
CA PRO A 110 29.33 7.23 9.61
C PRO A 110 28.29 7.74 8.61
N PHE A 111 27.01 7.38 8.77
CA PHE A 111 25.93 7.71 7.83
C PHE A 111 25.14 8.94 8.29
N PRO A 112 24.68 9.80 7.35
CA PRO A 112 23.83 10.92 7.68
C PRO A 112 22.51 10.43 8.30
N ALA A 113 22.03 11.14 9.31
CA ALA A 113 20.80 10.80 10.01
C ALA A 113 19.61 10.72 9.04
N PRO A 114 18.72 9.71 9.17
CA PRO A 114 17.53 9.63 8.35
C PRO A 114 16.63 10.84 8.59
N PRO A 115 15.91 11.33 7.55
CA PRO A 115 14.96 12.41 7.73
C PRO A 115 13.90 12.01 8.78
N PRO A 116 13.43 12.96 9.60
CA PRO A 116 12.44 12.67 10.62
C PRO A 116 11.17 12.09 9.99
N PRO A 117 10.53 11.08 10.62
CA PRO A 117 9.26 10.56 10.14
C PRO A 117 8.21 11.69 10.16
N PRO A 118 7.30 11.76 9.17
CA PRO A 118 6.23 12.74 9.17
C PRO A 118 5.38 12.55 10.44
N GLN A 119 5.40 13.56 11.32
CA GLN A 119 4.54 13.59 12.50
C GLN A 119 3.08 13.53 12.03
N ALA A 120 2.36 12.51 12.46
CA ALA A 120 0.91 12.45 12.33
C ALA A 120 0.30 13.51 13.26
N GLN A 121 0.26 14.76 12.79
CA GLN A 121 -0.50 15.81 13.44
C GLN A 121 -1.98 15.43 13.34
N SER A 122 -2.60 15.14 14.49
CA SER A 122 -4.03 14.93 14.67
C SER A 122 -4.82 16.25 14.56
N SER A 123 -4.57 17.00 13.50
CA SER A 123 -5.28 18.22 13.18
C SER A 123 -5.74 18.12 11.73
N LYS A 124 -7.04 17.85 11.56
CA LYS A 124 -7.85 18.04 10.34
C LYS A 124 -7.02 17.92 9.06
N SER A 125 -6.85 16.69 8.56
CA SER A 125 -6.13 16.41 7.32
C SER A 125 -6.62 17.32 6.18
N ARG A 126 -5.88 18.40 5.95
CA ARG A 126 -5.98 19.24 4.76
C ARG A 126 -5.09 18.66 3.65
N THR A 127 -5.14 17.34 3.45
CA THR A 127 -4.66 16.76 2.20
C THR A 127 -5.66 17.17 1.12
N PRO A 128 -5.26 17.99 0.13
CA PRO A 128 -6.19 18.42 -0.91
C PRO A 128 -6.64 17.19 -1.70
N GLY A 129 -7.90 16.78 -1.52
CA GLY A 129 -8.54 15.73 -2.32
C GLY A 129 -9.05 14.51 -1.54
N VAL A 130 -8.60 14.27 -0.30
CA VAL A 130 -9.08 13.11 0.49
C VAL A 130 -10.09 13.58 1.54
N ARG A 131 -11.37 13.29 1.32
CA ARG A 131 -12.44 13.58 2.28
C ARG A 131 -12.43 12.53 3.40
N THR A 132 -12.36 12.97 4.65
CA THR A 132 -12.42 12.09 5.83
C THR A 132 -13.87 11.76 6.19
N LEU A 133 -14.08 10.71 7.01
CA LEU A 133 -15.41 10.34 7.49
C LEU A 133 -16.14 11.51 8.17
N SER A 134 -15.40 12.35 8.90
CA SER A 134 -15.94 13.55 9.56
C SER A 134 -16.52 14.59 8.59
N THR A 135 -16.15 14.55 7.30
CA THR A 135 -16.75 15.39 6.26
C THR A 135 -18.14 14.90 5.86
N TYR A 136 -18.43 13.62 6.10
CA TYR A 136 -19.66 12.97 5.67
C TYR A 136 -20.64 12.75 6.80
N LEU A 137 -20.15 12.40 7.99
CA LEU A 137 -20.93 12.14 9.20
C LEU A 137 -20.23 12.76 10.42
N ASP A 138 -21.02 13.30 11.34
CA ASP A 138 -20.52 13.83 12.61
C ASP A 138 -20.20 12.68 13.56
N VAL A 139 -18.92 12.32 13.67
CA VAL A 139 -18.43 11.13 14.38
C VAL A 139 -18.82 11.14 15.85
N ALA A 140 -18.90 12.33 16.48
CA ALA A 140 -19.27 12.44 17.89
C ALA A 140 -20.72 11.97 18.14
N LYS A 141 -21.63 12.31 17.22
CA LYS A 141 -23.05 11.97 17.33
C LYS A 141 -23.34 10.55 16.87
N THR A 142 -22.64 10.07 15.84
CA THR A 142 -22.88 8.73 15.29
C THR A 142 -22.28 7.61 16.14
N ARG A 143 -21.34 7.92 17.04
CA ARG A 143 -20.70 6.91 17.91
C ARG A 143 -21.66 6.30 18.93
N GLU A 144 -22.69 7.03 19.33
CA GLU A 144 -23.68 6.58 20.33
C GLU A 144 -24.77 5.69 19.72
N LEU A 145 -24.88 5.66 18.39
CA LEU A 145 -25.92 4.94 17.67
C LEU A 145 -25.54 3.47 17.41
N PRO A 146 -26.51 2.54 17.37
CA PRO A 146 -26.28 1.17 16.96
C PRO A 146 -25.89 1.07 15.48
N GLN A 147 -25.13 0.03 15.14
CA GLN A 147 -24.57 -0.17 13.80
C GLN A 147 -25.63 -0.08 12.68
N LYS A 148 -26.81 -0.67 12.89
CA LYS A 148 -27.90 -0.67 11.90
C LYS A 148 -28.32 0.75 11.51
N GLU A 149 -28.36 1.67 12.46
CA GLU A 149 -28.76 3.07 12.21
C GLU A 149 -27.67 3.84 11.46
N ILE A 150 -26.40 3.58 11.79
CA ILE A 150 -25.25 4.17 11.07
C ILE A 150 -25.26 3.74 9.59
N GLU A 151 -25.56 2.47 9.31
CA GLU A 151 -25.69 1.96 7.94
C GLU A 151 -26.84 2.64 7.17
N VAL A 152 -28.00 2.81 7.83
CA VAL A 152 -29.15 3.49 7.24
C VAL A 152 -28.82 4.95 6.91
N LEU A 153 -28.20 5.68 7.85
CA LEU A 153 -27.74 7.05 7.63
C LEU A 153 -26.75 7.14 6.46
N TRP A 154 -25.83 6.18 6.36
CA TRP A 154 -24.85 6.13 5.28
C TRP A 154 -25.51 5.90 3.92
N ARG A 155 -26.48 4.97 3.84
CA ARG A 155 -27.25 4.68 2.62
C ARG A 155 -28.12 5.88 2.22
N LEU A 156 -28.86 6.47 3.16
CA LEU A 156 -29.71 7.64 2.90
C LEU A 156 -28.89 8.81 2.32
N ARG A 157 -27.70 9.06 2.86
CA ARG A 157 -26.82 10.12 2.39
C ARG A 157 -26.38 9.94 0.93
N HIS A 158 -26.15 8.70 0.50
CA HIS A 158 -25.69 8.38 -0.86
C HIS A 158 -26.83 7.94 -1.79
N ALA A 159 -28.07 7.90 -1.33
CA ALA A 159 -29.21 7.45 -2.12
C ALA A 159 -29.49 8.32 -3.36
N SER A 160 -29.07 9.59 -3.35
CA SER A 160 -29.20 10.50 -4.50
C SER A 160 -28.10 10.33 -5.55
N ASN A 161 -27.07 9.52 -5.28
CA ASN A 161 -25.97 9.21 -6.20
C ASN A 161 -25.72 7.69 -6.21
N PRO A 162 -26.56 6.92 -6.93
CA PRO A 162 -26.50 5.46 -6.96
C PRO A 162 -25.22 4.91 -7.61
#